data_AF-B0XUX7-F1
#
_entry.id   AF-B0XUX7-F1
#
_cell.length_a   1.000
_cell.length_b   1.000
_cell.length_c   1.000
_cell.angle_alpha   90.00
_cell.angle_beta   90.00
_cell.angle_gamma   90.00
#
_symmetry.space_group_name_H-M   'P 1'
#
loop_
_entity.id
_entity.type
_entity.pdbx_description
1 polymer ?
#
loop_
_entity_poly.entity_id
_entity_poly.type
_entity_poly.pdbx_seq_one_letter_code
_entity_poly.pdbx_strand_id
1 'polypeptide(L)'
;MKAMKPSYRVAKFTHIFRETNIVSASASQETNARSSLTPSPVQHATSLSKTSANTTMTSNSPALSTSSRKMPKSEEFQPVVRSIRSKASSSSPPKIVERNKYGQRVDRFDIKTISKDDLARMKKLKLCNYFYLKGECPIEDCRHDHSRKLTKSEYHTLMVVARMTPCRYKFECDDPDCMYGHRCPHSEPGKRECVWGSTCRFDAAAHGVDTIIVKVTKI
;
A
#
# COMPACT_ATOMS: atom_id res chain seq x y z
N MET A 1 12.68 -18.05 -54.20
CA MET A 1 12.38 -17.71 -52.79
C MET A 1 13.16 -18.67 -51.89
N LYS A 2 14.14 -18.21 -51.10
CA LYS A 2 14.95 -19.07 -50.22
C LYS A 2 14.28 -19.17 -48.85
N ALA A 3 13.83 -20.36 -48.47
CA ALA A 3 13.23 -20.63 -47.17
C ALA A 3 14.33 -20.68 -46.09
N MET A 4 14.24 -19.81 -45.08
CA MET A 4 15.12 -19.85 -43.91
C MET A 4 14.60 -20.90 -42.92
N LYS A 5 15.42 -21.90 -42.60
CA LYS A 5 15.11 -22.89 -41.55
C LYS A 5 15.40 -22.28 -40.18
N PRO A 6 14.47 -22.32 -39.21
CA PRO A 6 14.76 -21.88 -37.86
C PRO A 6 15.68 -22.89 -37.16
N SER A 7 16.92 -22.50 -36.92
CA SER A 7 17.85 -23.24 -36.06
C SER A 7 17.82 -22.62 -34.68
N TYR A 8 17.15 -23.27 -33.73
CA TYR A 8 17.20 -22.89 -32.33
C TYR A 8 18.22 -23.75 -31.59
N ARG A 9 19.04 -23.12 -30.76
CA ARG A 9 19.99 -23.82 -29.89
C ARG A 9 19.24 -24.30 -28.65
N VAL A 10 19.09 -25.60 -28.50
CA VAL A 10 18.55 -26.22 -27.28
C VAL A 10 19.70 -26.49 -26.32
N ALA A 11 19.62 -25.94 -25.11
CA ALA A 11 20.49 -26.33 -24.00
C ALA A 11 19.72 -27.28 -23.08
N LYS A 12 20.32 -28.42 -22.74
CA LYS A 12 19.80 -29.36 -21.73
C LYS A 12 20.67 -29.30 -20.49
N PHE A 13 20.05 -29.23 -19.33
CA PHE A 13 20.74 -29.24 -18.04
C PHE A 13 20.26 -30.44 -17.24
N THR A 14 21.08 -31.49 -17.18
CA THR A 14 20.70 -32.80 -16.60
C THR A 14 20.71 -32.82 -15.07
N HIS A 15 21.28 -31.81 -14.41
CA HIS A 15 21.49 -31.82 -12.94
C HIS A 15 21.01 -30.54 -12.21
N ILE A 16 20.27 -29.65 -12.87
CA ILE A 16 19.75 -28.44 -12.19
C ILE A 16 18.56 -28.79 -11.28
N PHE A 17 17.79 -29.81 -11.65
CA PHE A 17 16.63 -30.23 -10.89
C PHE A 17 16.96 -31.53 -10.16
N ARG A 18 16.59 -31.63 -8.87
CA ARG A 18 16.66 -32.89 -8.14
C ARG A 18 15.72 -33.90 -8.79
N GLU A 19 16.21 -35.10 -9.04
CA GLU A 19 15.39 -36.22 -9.54
C GLU A 19 14.51 -36.85 -8.44
N THR A 20 14.68 -36.39 -7.19
CA THR A 20 14.01 -36.94 -6.01
C THR A 20 13.09 -35.93 -5.36
N ASN A 21 11.87 -36.36 -5.00
CA ASN A 21 10.93 -35.56 -4.24
C ASN A 21 11.50 -35.17 -2.86
N ILE A 22 11.19 -33.95 -2.41
CA ILE A 22 11.55 -33.48 -1.07
C ILE A 22 10.69 -34.24 -0.06
N VAL A 23 11.30 -35.12 0.73
CA VAL A 23 10.63 -35.78 1.84
C VAL A 23 10.32 -34.72 2.91
N SER A 24 9.04 -34.46 3.15
CA SER A 24 8.62 -33.67 4.30
C SER A 24 8.74 -34.53 5.55
N ALA A 25 9.70 -34.22 6.41
CA ALA A 25 9.79 -34.84 7.73
C ALA A 25 8.66 -34.30 8.61
N SER A 26 7.59 -35.07 8.76
CA SER A 26 6.63 -34.90 9.86
C SER A 26 7.26 -35.41 11.15
N ALA A 27 7.93 -34.51 11.87
CA ALA A 27 8.41 -34.78 13.22
C ALA A 27 7.22 -34.97 14.15
N SER A 28 7.01 -36.22 14.59
CA SER A 28 6.14 -36.55 15.71
C SER A 28 6.89 -36.18 16.99
N GLN A 29 6.47 -35.12 17.68
CA GLN A 29 7.05 -34.78 18.98
C GLN A 29 6.32 -35.57 20.08
N GLU A 30 7.06 -36.52 20.65
CA GLU A 30 6.80 -37.18 21.92
C GLU A 30 6.61 -36.17 23.04
N THR A 31 5.57 -36.41 23.84
CA THR A 31 5.28 -35.72 25.09
C THR A 31 6.22 -36.21 26.18
N ASN A 32 7.05 -35.33 26.73
CA ASN A 32 7.54 -35.53 28.10
C ASN A 32 7.66 -34.20 28.84
N ALA A 33 7.11 -34.21 30.06
CA ALA A 33 6.93 -33.07 30.93
C ALA A 33 8.22 -32.74 31.71
N ARG A 34 8.38 -31.47 32.14
CA ARG A 34 8.41 -31.06 33.56
C ARG A 34 9.06 -29.67 33.77
N SER A 35 8.26 -28.79 34.43
CA SER A 35 8.61 -27.73 35.42
C SER A 35 9.61 -26.62 35.04
N SER A 36 9.53 -25.37 35.52
CA SER A 36 8.61 -24.55 36.33
C SER A 36 9.23 -23.14 36.38
N LEU A 37 8.45 -22.13 36.83
CA LEU A 37 8.84 -20.75 37.23
C LEU A 37 8.86 -19.74 36.06
N THR A 38 8.21 -18.58 36.04
CA THR A 38 7.54 -17.73 37.06
C THR A 38 6.74 -16.61 36.32
N PRO A 39 5.88 -15.81 37.01
CA PRO A 39 4.63 -15.28 36.45
C PRO A 39 4.67 -13.86 35.87
N SER A 40 3.78 -13.61 34.90
CA SER A 40 3.39 -12.30 34.37
C SER A 40 2.50 -11.52 35.35
N PRO A 41 2.65 -10.19 35.49
CA PRO A 41 1.71 -9.36 36.25
C PRO A 41 0.43 -9.05 35.47
N VAL A 42 -0.66 -9.67 35.94
CA VAL A 42 -2.05 -9.20 36.13
C VAL A 42 -2.50 -7.94 35.38
N GLN A 43 -3.50 -8.13 34.52
CA GLN A 43 -4.42 -7.09 34.04
C GLN A 43 -5.51 -6.85 35.09
N HIS A 44 -5.63 -5.61 35.56
CA HIS A 44 -6.80 -5.17 36.32
C HIS A 44 -7.89 -4.72 35.34
N ALA A 45 -8.94 -5.52 35.26
CA ALA A 45 -10.25 -5.10 34.78
C ALA A 45 -10.87 -4.14 35.80
N THR A 46 -11.24 -2.94 35.36
CA THR A 46 -12.06 -2.03 36.16
C THR A 46 -13.45 -1.89 35.54
N SER A 47 -14.41 -1.93 36.46
CA SER A 47 -15.85 -2.01 36.31
C SER A 47 -16.48 -0.95 35.42
N LEU A 48 -17.52 -1.39 34.71
CA LEU A 48 -18.58 -0.58 34.12
C LEU A 48 -19.24 0.29 35.20
N SER A 49 -19.31 1.59 34.93
CA SER A 49 -20.22 2.51 35.63
C SER A 49 -21.27 2.98 34.64
N LYS A 50 -22.52 2.57 34.90
CA LYS A 50 -23.73 3.07 34.27
C LYS A 50 -23.98 4.50 34.73
N THR A 51 -24.20 5.41 33.81
CA THR A 51 -24.92 6.66 34.08
C THR A 51 -25.94 6.87 32.97
N SER A 52 -27.21 6.81 33.36
CA SER A 52 -28.36 7.22 32.59
C SER A 52 -28.32 8.72 32.35
N ALA A 53 -28.64 9.15 31.13
CA ALA A 53 -29.19 10.47 30.87
C ALA A 53 -30.23 10.35 29.76
N ASN A 54 -31.50 10.43 30.18
CA ASN A 54 -32.62 10.72 29.30
C ASN A 54 -32.45 12.14 28.77
N THR A 55 -32.54 12.32 27.45
CA THR A 55 -33.09 13.54 26.86
C THR A 55 -33.79 13.21 25.56
N THR A 56 -35.11 13.26 25.65
CA THR A 56 -36.12 13.39 24.60
C THR A 56 -35.74 14.52 23.66
N MET A 57 -35.76 14.31 22.34
CA MET A 57 -36.23 15.32 21.38
C MET A 57 -36.85 14.65 20.16
N THR A 58 -38.16 14.85 20.09
CA THR A 58 -39.09 14.89 18.95
C THR A 58 -38.46 15.06 17.57
N SER A 59 -38.84 14.20 16.63
CA SER A 59 -39.02 14.60 15.24
C SER A 59 -40.15 13.82 14.58
N ASN A 60 -41.03 14.61 13.96
CA ASN A 60 -42.33 14.24 13.43
C ASN A 60 -42.24 13.25 12.27
N SER A 61 -43.09 12.23 12.29
CA SER A 61 -43.51 11.48 11.10
C SER A 61 -44.91 11.95 10.70
N PRO A 62 -45.17 12.33 9.44
CA PRO A 62 -46.53 12.30 8.93
C PRO A 62 -46.78 11.00 8.16
N ALA A 63 -47.98 10.48 8.40
CA ALA A 63 -48.53 9.22 7.98
C ALA A 63 -48.84 9.15 6.48
N LEU A 64 -48.98 7.90 6.04
CA LEU A 64 -49.67 7.46 4.83
C LEU A 64 -50.99 8.20 4.64
N SER A 65 -51.29 8.57 3.40
CA SER A 65 -52.65 8.76 2.93
C SER A 65 -52.79 8.28 1.49
N THR A 66 -53.48 7.16 1.37
CA THR A 66 -54.14 6.61 0.19
C THR A 66 -55.14 7.60 -0.41
N SER A 67 -55.12 7.78 -1.73
CA SER A 67 -56.33 8.02 -2.52
C SER A 67 -56.19 7.70 -4.01
N SER A 68 -57.33 7.37 -4.59
CA SER A 68 -57.58 6.60 -5.81
C SER A 68 -57.29 7.29 -7.15
N ARG A 69 -56.87 6.43 -8.10
CA ARG A 69 -57.30 6.29 -9.52
C ARG A 69 -57.39 7.54 -10.42
N LYS A 70 -56.69 7.46 -11.56
CA LYS A 70 -57.30 7.34 -12.91
C LYS A 70 -56.26 6.91 -13.95
N MET A 71 -56.61 5.89 -14.74
CA MET A 71 -55.94 5.51 -15.99
C MET A 71 -56.39 6.45 -17.12
N PRO A 72 -55.57 6.61 -18.16
CA PRO A 72 -56.03 6.11 -19.46
C PRO A 72 -54.94 5.37 -20.26
N LYS A 73 -55.37 4.21 -20.77
CA LYS A 73 -55.24 3.64 -22.12
C LYS A 73 -53.91 3.75 -22.90
N SER A 74 -53.39 2.56 -23.19
CA SER A 74 -52.61 2.10 -24.36
C SER A 74 -52.58 3.05 -25.56
N GLU A 75 -51.37 3.35 -26.06
CA GLU A 75 -50.92 3.07 -27.44
C GLU A 75 -49.41 3.32 -27.59
N GLU A 76 -48.79 2.55 -28.49
CA GLU A 76 -47.49 2.78 -29.16
C GLU A 76 -46.17 2.53 -28.40
N PHE A 77 -45.64 1.31 -28.52
CA PHE A 77 -44.23 0.98 -28.23
C PHE A 77 -43.32 1.51 -29.35
N GLN A 78 -42.60 2.60 -29.09
CA GLN A 78 -41.40 2.96 -29.87
C GLN A 78 -40.14 2.72 -29.04
N PRO A 79 -39.15 1.95 -29.51
CA PRO A 79 -37.88 1.82 -28.81
C PRO A 79 -37.07 3.11 -29.03
N VAL A 80 -37.22 4.07 -28.11
CA VAL A 80 -36.26 5.17 -27.98
C VAL A 80 -34.95 4.54 -27.50
N VAL A 81 -34.05 4.31 -28.44
CA VAL A 81 -32.66 3.94 -28.17
C VAL A 81 -32.04 5.09 -27.39
N ARG A 82 -32.15 5.05 -26.06
CA ARG A 82 -31.36 5.91 -25.18
C ARG A 82 -29.92 5.53 -25.43
N SER A 83 -29.25 6.33 -26.25
CA SER A 83 -27.81 6.32 -26.41
C SER A 83 -27.21 6.52 -25.03
N ILE A 84 -26.84 5.41 -24.39
CA ILE A 84 -25.99 5.42 -23.21
C ILE A 84 -24.65 5.93 -23.76
N ARG A 85 -24.47 7.25 -23.72
CA ARG A 85 -23.16 7.85 -23.87
C ARG A 85 -22.35 7.35 -22.70
N SER A 86 -21.70 6.20 -22.88
CA SER A 86 -20.67 5.70 -21.98
C SER A 86 -19.72 6.87 -21.80
N LYS A 87 -19.79 7.49 -20.62
CA LYS A 87 -18.77 8.43 -20.18
C LYS A 87 -17.49 7.61 -20.26
N ALA A 88 -16.72 7.80 -21.33
CA ALA A 88 -15.42 7.20 -21.46
C ALA A 88 -14.67 7.64 -20.21
N SER A 89 -14.59 6.74 -19.23
CA SER A 89 -13.66 6.86 -18.14
C SER A 89 -12.33 7.00 -18.84
N SER A 90 -11.78 8.21 -18.83
CA SER A 90 -10.41 8.46 -19.25
C SER A 90 -9.54 7.61 -18.32
N SER A 91 -9.37 6.33 -18.66
CA SER A 91 -8.47 5.44 -17.96
C SER A 91 -7.10 6.03 -18.22
N SER A 92 -6.60 6.80 -17.26
CA SER A 92 -5.20 7.17 -17.24
C SER A 92 -4.42 5.88 -17.49
N PRO A 93 -3.42 5.90 -18.39
CA PRO A 93 -2.63 4.70 -18.67
C PRO A 93 -2.15 4.08 -17.35
N PRO A 94 -2.09 2.74 -17.26
CA PRO A 94 -1.71 2.06 -16.03
C PRO A 94 -0.39 2.63 -15.53
N LYS A 95 -0.34 3.04 -14.25
CA LYS A 95 0.90 3.49 -13.63
C LYS A 95 1.82 2.29 -13.54
N ILE A 96 2.83 2.24 -14.40
CA ILE A 96 3.83 1.16 -14.40
C ILE A 96 4.92 1.53 -13.39
N VAL A 97 5.35 0.55 -12.58
CA VAL A 97 6.49 0.71 -11.69
C VAL A 97 7.76 0.87 -12.51
N GLU A 98 8.43 2.00 -12.34
CA GLU A 98 9.66 2.31 -13.04
C GLU A 98 10.84 1.55 -12.43
N ARG A 99 11.69 0.98 -13.29
CA ARG A 99 12.83 0.16 -12.89
C ARG A 99 14.11 0.59 -13.59
N ASN A 100 15.25 0.40 -12.91
CA ASN A 100 16.57 0.61 -13.51
C ASN A 100 17.03 -0.62 -14.29
N LYS A 101 18.21 -0.55 -14.93
CA LYS A 101 18.80 -1.67 -15.71
C LYS A 101 18.99 -2.97 -14.92
N TYR A 102 18.99 -2.92 -13.59
CA TYR A 102 19.13 -4.07 -12.69
C TYR A 102 17.78 -4.63 -12.21
N GLY A 103 16.65 -4.15 -12.75
CA GLY A 103 15.32 -4.58 -12.29
C GLY A 103 14.88 -3.96 -10.97
N GLN A 104 15.68 -3.08 -10.37
CA GLN A 104 15.34 -2.45 -9.11
C GLN A 104 14.34 -1.31 -9.33
N ARG A 105 13.31 -1.25 -8.50
CA ARG A 105 12.34 -0.14 -8.50
C ARG A 105 13.03 1.20 -8.24
N VAL A 106 12.69 2.20 -9.05
CA VAL A 106 13.16 3.58 -8.93
C VAL A 106 11.96 4.50 -8.74
N ASP A 107 11.83 5.09 -7.55
CA ASP A 107 10.80 6.09 -7.30
C ASP A 107 11.29 7.50 -7.65
N ARG A 108 10.45 8.30 -8.30
CA ARG A 108 10.71 9.73 -8.53
C ARG A 108 10.41 10.52 -7.26
N PHE A 109 11.40 10.63 -6.37
CA PHE A 109 11.34 11.56 -5.23
C PHE A 109 12.72 12.15 -4.98
N ASP A 110 12.80 13.38 -4.50
CA ASP A 110 14.04 13.98 -4.00
C ASP A 110 13.76 14.63 -2.65
N ILE A 111 14.53 14.24 -1.63
CA ILE A 111 14.39 14.81 -0.28
C ILE A 111 14.89 16.25 -0.22
N LYS A 112 15.75 16.66 -1.17
CA LYS A 112 16.35 18.00 -1.24
C LYS A 112 15.33 19.08 -1.62
N THR A 113 14.16 18.70 -2.15
CA THR A 113 13.11 19.66 -2.52
C THR A 113 12.35 20.21 -1.32
N ILE A 114 12.48 19.58 -0.14
CA ILE A 114 11.78 20.01 1.07
C ILE A 114 12.78 20.56 2.10
N SER A 115 12.40 21.63 2.78
CA SER A 115 13.17 22.18 3.90
C SER A 115 13.31 21.15 5.04
N LYS A 116 14.49 21.12 5.66
CA LYS A 116 14.75 20.29 6.85
C LYS A 116 13.80 20.62 8.00
N ASP A 117 13.42 21.90 8.15
CA ASP A 117 12.51 22.35 9.21
C ASP A 117 11.09 21.83 9.01
N ASP A 118 10.63 21.77 7.76
CA ASP A 118 9.33 21.21 7.44
C ASP A 118 9.30 19.69 7.62
N LEU A 119 10.37 19.00 7.24
CA LEU A 119 10.54 17.57 7.56
C LEU A 119 10.47 17.33 9.07
N ALA A 120 11.18 18.14 9.85
CA ALA A 120 11.22 18.02 11.30
C ALA A 120 9.86 18.32 11.94
N ARG A 121 9.16 19.36 11.48
CA ARG A 121 7.78 19.67 11.92
C ARG A 121 6.83 18.53 11.61
N MET A 122 6.80 18.05 10.37
CA MET A 122 5.85 17.01 9.94
C MET A 122 6.05 15.69 10.68
N LYS A 123 7.31 15.32 11.00
CA LYS A 123 7.60 14.14 11.82
C LYS A 123 7.08 14.25 13.25
N LYS A 124 7.07 15.46 13.84
CA LYS A 124 6.59 15.68 15.22
C LYS A 124 5.07 15.55 15.34
N LEU A 125 4.33 15.81 14.27
CA LEU A 125 2.86 15.75 14.25
C LEU A 125 2.29 14.34 14.33
N LYS A 126 3.09 13.29 14.06
CA LYS A 126 2.64 11.88 14.07
C LYS A 126 1.36 11.64 13.27
N LEU A 127 1.28 12.26 12.09
CA LEU A 127 0.16 12.11 11.17
C LEU A 127 0.08 10.68 10.61
N CYS A 128 -1.12 10.17 10.39
CA CYS A 128 -1.31 8.84 9.83
C CYS A 128 -1.07 8.84 8.31
N ASN A 129 -0.04 8.12 7.85
CA ASN A 129 0.25 8.03 6.42
C ASN A 129 -0.91 7.42 5.62
N TYR A 130 -1.59 6.39 6.14
CA TYR A 130 -2.72 5.76 5.45
C TYR A 130 -3.89 6.73 5.29
N PHE A 131 -4.33 7.36 6.38
CA PHE A 131 -5.44 8.31 6.35
C PHE A 131 -5.18 9.44 5.35
N TYR A 132 -4.01 10.08 5.42
CA TYR A 132 -3.75 11.23 4.57
C TYR A 132 -3.42 10.85 3.13
N LEU A 133 -2.60 9.83 2.88
CA LEU A 133 -2.10 9.52 1.53
C LEU A 133 -2.99 8.54 0.76
N LYS A 134 -3.75 7.69 1.45
CA LYS A 134 -4.71 6.75 0.84
C LYS A 134 -6.17 7.20 1.02
N GLY A 135 -6.42 8.18 1.89
CA GLY A 135 -7.76 8.72 2.16
C GLY A 135 -8.51 7.99 3.28
N GLU A 136 -8.01 6.85 3.73
CA GLU A 136 -8.64 6.01 4.74
C GLU A 136 -7.57 5.30 5.59
N CYS A 137 -7.84 5.17 6.89
CA CYS A 137 -7.01 4.38 7.79
C CYS A 137 -7.71 3.03 8.04
N PRO A 138 -7.07 1.89 7.74
CA PRO A 138 -7.66 0.57 8.00
C PRO A 138 -7.63 0.17 9.48
N ILE A 139 -7.16 1.04 10.38
CA ILE A 139 -7.01 0.77 11.81
C ILE A 139 -8.02 1.62 12.56
N GLU A 140 -8.97 0.98 13.24
CA GLU A 140 -10.03 1.64 14.03
C GLU A 140 -9.46 2.52 15.15
N ASP A 141 -8.60 1.96 16.02
CA ASP A 141 -7.94 2.69 17.12
C ASP A 141 -6.52 3.11 16.74
N CYS A 142 -6.41 3.94 15.69
CA CYS A 142 -5.13 4.42 15.20
C CYS A 142 -4.51 5.44 16.16
N ARG A 143 -3.28 5.19 16.63
CA ARG A 143 -2.51 6.09 17.51
C ARG A 143 -1.92 7.32 16.82
N HIS A 144 -2.17 7.48 15.51
CA HIS A 144 -1.68 8.60 14.72
C HIS A 144 -2.80 9.62 14.53
N ASP A 145 -2.45 10.89 14.35
CA ASP A 145 -3.44 11.95 14.20
C ASP A 145 -4.14 11.88 12.82
N HIS A 146 -5.48 11.99 12.83
CA HIS A 146 -6.39 12.05 11.68
C HIS A 146 -7.15 13.39 11.60
N SER A 147 -7.06 14.24 12.62
CA SER A 147 -7.95 15.40 12.81
C SER A 147 -7.56 16.62 11.97
N ARG A 148 -6.28 16.74 11.63
CA ARG A 148 -5.73 17.92 10.94
C ARG A 148 -6.10 17.93 9.46
N LYS A 149 -6.30 19.13 8.89
CA LYS A 149 -6.35 19.33 7.44
C LYS A 149 -4.97 19.75 6.93
N LEU A 150 -4.46 19.03 5.93
CA LEU A 150 -3.15 19.33 5.35
C LEU A 150 -3.27 20.28 4.17
N THR A 151 -2.37 21.25 4.12
CA THR A 151 -2.09 22.04 2.92
C THR A 151 -1.40 21.18 1.86
N LYS A 152 -1.37 21.64 0.61
CA LYS A 152 -0.72 20.91 -0.50
C LYS A 152 0.78 20.68 -0.25
N SER A 153 1.46 21.65 0.35
CA SER A 153 2.88 21.53 0.72
C SER A 153 3.08 20.52 1.85
N GLU A 154 2.27 20.56 2.90
CA GLU A 154 2.32 19.59 4.00
C GLU A 154 2.02 18.16 3.51
N TYR A 155 1.03 18.01 2.62
CA TYR A 155 0.75 16.71 2.00
C TYR A 155 1.97 16.17 1.24
N HIS A 156 2.63 17.02 0.44
CA HIS A 156 3.84 16.63 -0.28
C HIS A 156 4.98 16.28 0.67
N THR A 157 5.18 17.06 1.73
CA THR A 157 6.18 16.76 2.77
C THR A 157 5.85 15.43 3.48
N LEU A 158 4.57 15.15 3.77
CA LEU A 158 4.15 13.89 4.37
C LEU A 158 4.45 12.70 3.44
N MET A 159 4.24 12.84 2.13
CA MET A 159 4.67 11.81 1.17
C MET A 159 6.18 11.54 1.24
N VAL A 160 7.00 12.60 1.38
CA VAL A 160 8.45 12.45 1.53
C VAL A 160 8.77 11.74 2.85
N VAL A 161 8.13 12.12 3.96
CA VAL A 161 8.30 11.47 5.27
C VAL A 161 7.91 9.99 5.22
N ALA A 162 6.79 9.65 4.56
CA ALA A 162 6.36 8.26 4.38
C ALA A 162 7.41 7.43 3.64
N ARG A 163 8.03 8.00 2.60
CA ARG A 163 9.14 7.37 1.86
C ARG A 163 10.46 7.28 2.61
N MET A 164 10.59 7.91 3.77
CA MET A 164 11.71 7.66 4.68
C MET A 164 11.55 6.36 5.48
N THR A 165 10.37 5.71 5.40
CA THR A 165 10.13 4.41 6.00
C THR A 165 10.35 3.32 4.95
N PRO A 166 11.22 2.33 5.19
CA PRO A 166 11.48 1.26 4.25
C PRO A 166 10.20 0.47 3.92
N CYS A 167 9.98 0.22 2.64
CA CYS A 167 8.94 -0.69 2.18
C CYS A 167 9.29 -2.13 2.54
N ARG A 168 8.29 -2.89 3.00
CA ARG A 168 8.45 -4.31 3.34
C ARG A 168 8.89 -5.16 2.15
N TYR A 169 8.41 -4.82 0.95
CA TYR A 169 8.72 -5.53 -0.29
C TYR A 169 9.93 -4.98 -1.04
N LYS A 170 10.61 -3.94 -0.52
CA LYS A 170 11.89 -3.43 -1.08
C LYS A 170 11.78 -3.21 -2.60
N PHE A 171 12.74 -3.66 -3.39
CA PHE A 171 12.72 -3.51 -4.85
C PHE A 171 11.69 -4.38 -5.58
N GLU A 172 11.16 -5.41 -4.92
CA GLU A 172 10.16 -6.33 -5.45
C GLU A 172 8.73 -5.74 -5.36
N CYS A 173 8.58 -4.56 -4.76
CA CYS A 173 7.27 -3.91 -4.66
C CYS A 173 6.74 -3.48 -6.04
N ASP A 174 5.69 -4.16 -6.50
CA ASP A 174 4.98 -3.86 -7.75
C ASP A 174 3.82 -2.86 -7.61
N ASP A 175 3.56 -2.33 -6.42
CA ASP A 175 2.49 -1.34 -6.21
C ASP A 175 2.93 0.06 -6.70
N PRO A 176 2.39 0.59 -7.82
CA PRO A 176 2.76 1.91 -8.32
C PRO A 176 2.39 3.05 -7.36
N ASP A 177 1.41 2.83 -6.49
CA ASP A 177 0.93 3.81 -5.51
C ASP A 177 1.51 3.56 -4.10
N CYS A 178 2.57 2.73 -3.99
CA CYS A 178 3.24 2.51 -2.72
C CYS A 178 3.79 3.84 -2.15
N MET A 179 3.44 4.10 -0.89
CA MET A 179 3.80 5.32 -0.16
C MET A 179 5.13 5.20 0.60
N TYR A 180 5.65 3.98 0.73
CA TYR A 180 6.90 3.70 1.44
C TYR A 180 8.12 3.77 0.52
N GLY A 181 9.31 3.88 1.10
CA GLY A 181 10.56 4.03 0.36
C GLY A 181 11.16 2.70 -0.07
N HIS A 182 11.56 2.60 -1.33
CA HIS A 182 12.28 1.44 -1.87
C HIS A 182 13.79 1.67 -1.97
N ARG A 183 14.24 2.92 -1.84
CA ARG A 183 15.66 3.30 -1.72
C ARG A 183 15.87 4.22 -0.51
N CYS A 184 17.10 4.24 0.00
CA CYS A 184 17.48 5.17 1.05
C CYS A 184 17.42 6.63 0.53
N PRO A 185 16.63 7.54 1.15
CA PRO A 185 16.55 8.94 0.75
C PRO A 185 17.88 9.70 0.93
N HIS A 186 18.75 9.20 1.80
CA HIS A 186 19.98 9.87 2.22
C HIS A 186 21.24 9.27 1.60
N SER A 187 21.09 8.22 0.78
CA SER A 187 22.19 7.73 -0.06
C SER A 187 22.15 8.42 -1.42
N GLU A 188 23.32 8.76 -1.95
CA GLU A 188 23.45 9.25 -3.32
C GLU A 188 23.61 8.07 -4.29
N PRO A 189 23.14 8.17 -5.54
CA PRO A 189 23.38 7.14 -6.55
C PRO A 189 24.87 6.80 -6.67
N GLY A 190 25.21 5.51 -6.67
CA GLY A 190 26.60 5.04 -6.70
C GLY A 190 27.36 5.06 -5.36
N LYS A 191 26.82 5.69 -4.30
CA LYS A 191 27.41 5.69 -2.95
C LYS A 191 26.61 4.79 -2.01
N ARG A 192 27.27 3.79 -1.41
CA ARG A 192 26.61 2.83 -0.51
C ARG A 192 26.49 3.36 0.93
N GLU A 193 27.20 4.42 1.24
CA GLU A 193 27.21 5.06 2.54
C GLU A 193 26.09 6.12 2.60
N CYS A 194 25.41 6.18 3.75
CA CYS A 194 24.53 7.30 4.08
C CYS A 194 24.92 7.89 5.43
N VAL A 195 24.29 9.02 5.77
CA VAL A 195 24.53 9.75 7.02
C VAL A 195 24.31 8.92 8.30
N TRP A 196 23.59 7.81 8.22
CA TRP A 196 23.34 6.92 9.36
C TRP A 196 24.24 5.68 9.40
N GLY A 197 25.04 5.44 8.36
CA GLY A 197 25.93 4.29 8.27
C GLY A 197 25.21 2.97 8.56
N SER A 198 25.77 2.18 9.47
CA SER A 198 25.23 0.88 9.90
C SER A 198 23.92 0.97 10.70
N THR A 199 23.54 2.15 11.19
CA THR A 199 22.28 2.37 11.93
C THR A 199 21.11 2.74 11.03
N CYS A 200 21.33 2.79 9.71
CA CYS A 200 20.29 3.10 8.74
C CYS A 200 19.18 2.04 8.77
N ARG A 201 17.94 2.49 8.66
CA ARG A 201 16.76 1.61 8.61
C ARG A 201 16.61 0.89 7.29
N PHE A 202 17.25 1.40 6.24
CA PHE A 202 17.24 0.79 4.91
C PHE A 202 18.36 -0.25 4.80
N ASP A 203 18.11 -1.33 4.06
CA ASP A 203 19.13 -2.34 3.82
C ASP A 203 20.32 -1.78 3.02
N ALA A 204 21.47 -2.43 3.10
CA ALA A 204 22.65 -2.08 2.31
C ALA A 204 22.36 -2.04 0.80
N ALA A 205 21.50 -2.93 0.29
CA ALA A 205 21.09 -2.95 -1.11
C ALA A 205 20.26 -1.73 -1.54
N ALA A 206 19.59 -1.05 -0.59
CA ALA A 206 18.81 0.16 -0.83
C ALA A 206 19.67 1.44 -0.87
N HIS A 207 21.00 1.32 -0.75
CA HIS A 207 21.94 2.42 -0.86
C HIS A 207 22.64 2.40 -2.22
N GLY A 208 22.99 3.58 -2.75
CA GLY A 208 23.72 3.68 -4.01
C GLY A 208 22.92 3.27 -5.25
N VAL A 209 21.59 3.17 -5.12
CA VAL A 209 20.69 2.69 -6.18
C VAL A 209 20.80 3.58 -7.41
N ASP A 210 20.98 2.95 -8.58
CA ASP A 210 20.93 3.65 -9.86
C ASP A 210 19.52 4.17 -10.12
N THR A 211 19.39 5.49 -10.26
CA THR A 211 18.12 6.18 -10.51
C THR A 211 17.81 6.35 -12.00
N ILE A 212 18.64 5.81 -12.89
CA ILE A 212 18.39 5.83 -14.33
C ILE A 212 17.33 4.78 -14.67
N ILE A 213 16.16 5.24 -15.09
CA ILE A 213 15.03 4.40 -15.47
C ILE A 213 15.23 3.88 -16.90
N VAL A 214 14.99 2.58 -17.10
CA VAL A 214 15.01 1.95 -18.42
C VAL A 214 13.61 1.49 -18.83
N LYS A 215 13.30 1.49 -20.13
CA LYS A 215 11.99 1.04 -20.64
C LYS A 215 11.83 -0.48 -20.62
N VAL A 216 12.94 -1.22 -20.69
CA VAL A 216 12.96 -2.69 -20.69
C VAL A 216 14.11 -3.14 -19.79
N THR A 217 13.78 -3.96 -18.80
CA THR A 217 14.75 -4.65 -17.97
C THR A 217 15.04 -6.01 -18.58
N LYS A 218 16.33 -6.30 -18.79
CA LYS A 218 16.76 -7.63 -19.22
C LYS A 218 16.75 -8.54 -17.98
N ILE A 219 15.68 -9.32 -17.86
CA ILE A 219 15.55 -10.43 -16.89
C ILE A 219 16.41 -11.61 -17.33
#